data_AF-A0A6N4SQG6-F1
#
_entry.id   AF-A0A6N4SQG6-F1
#
_cell.length_a   1.000
_cell.length_b   1.000
_cell.length_c   1.000
_cell.angle_alpha   90.00
_cell.angle_beta   90.00
_cell.angle_gamma   90.00
#
_symmetry.space_group_name_H-M   'P 1'
#
loop_
_entity.id
_entity.type
_entity.pdbx_description
1 polymer ?
#
loop_
_entity_poly.entity_id
_entity_poly.type
_entity_poly.pdbx_seq_one_letter_code
_entity_poly.pdbx_strand_id
1 'polypeptide(L)'
;MKSLRITSWTLIGASFIFKLMHYPFSGPLILLGVILLLIYTIIFLANNVKENLAESLFHLNILIWTAYFMFRFMYWPFAQAVFAVAVCTALAYIILLRTNKTTISVRHILLFTYMSALIVLSYTPSYRIYYFFNLNTVLNENTNQYNYRAWDKYSWFLYVAEQKQEALDANQKARHAVEESLKSDPSDPEATLFVPYIMQHTYNIQEENWTNYTQP
;
A
#
# COMPACT_ATOMS: atom_id res chain seq x y z
N MET A 1 -9.93 22.40 13.74
CA MET A 1 -10.15 21.52 12.56
C MET A 1 -9.03 21.57 11.53
N LYS A 2 -8.53 22.74 11.13
CA LYS A 2 -7.41 22.84 10.17
C LYS A 2 -6.15 22.08 10.64
N SER A 3 -5.83 22.15 11.93
CA SER A 3 -4.73 21.41 12.55
C SER A 3 -4.83 19.90 12.31
N LEU A 4 -5.99 19.30 12.60
CA LEU A 4 -6.22 17.86 12.41
C LEU A 4 -5.95 17.41 10.97
N ARG A 5 -6.43 18.17 9.98
CA ARG A 5 -6.18 17.91 8.56
C ARG A 5 -4.70 18.07 8.18
N ILE A 6 -4.02 19.08 8.71
CA ILE A 6 -2.58 19.27 8.43
C ILE A 6 -1.80 18.11 9.03
N THR A 7 -2.05 17.77 10.30
CA THR A 7 -1.40 16.65 10.99
C THR A 7 -1.62 15.33 10.25
N SER A 8 -2.84 15.05 9.78
CA SER A 8 -3.12 13.81 9.04
C SER A 8 -2.26 13.71 7.77
N TRP A 9 -2.18 14.79 6.98
CA TRP A 9 -1.36 14.81 5.78
C TRP A 9 0.14 14.76 6.06
N THR A 10 0.61 15.40 7.14
CA THR A 10 2.01 15.31 7.57
C THR A 10 2.38 13.88 7.93
N LEU A 11 1.53 13.17 8.68
CA LEU A 11 1.75 11.77 9.04
C LEU A 11 1.74 10.85 7.82
N ILE A 12 0.78 11.04 6.91
CA ILE A 12 0.73 10.29 5.64
C ILE A 12 2.01 10.55 4.84
N GLY A 13 2.42 11.82 4.65
CA GLY A 13 3.66 12.15 3.94
C GLY A 13 4.92 11.55 4.59
N ALA A 14 5.04 11.66 5.92
CA ALA A 14 6.14 11.09 6.68
C ALA A 14 6.20 9.56 6.54
N SER A 15 5.05 8.89 6.48
CA SER A 15 5.00 7.43 6.30
C SER A 15 5.65 6.97 4.99
N PHE A 16 5.55 7.75 3.91
CA PHE A 16 6.21 7.44 2.64
C PHE A 16 7.72 7.56 2.74
N ILE A 17 8.21 8.65 3.37
CA ILE A 17 9.63 8.85 3.61
C ILE A 17 10.17 7.67 4.43
N PHE A 18 9.44 7.29 5.49
CA PHE A 18 9.82 6.16 6.33
C PHE A 18 9.81 4.85 5.57
N LYS A 19 8.84 4.64 4.66
CA LYS A 19 8.82 3.44 3.83
C LYS A 19 10.02 3.37 2.89
N LEU A 20 10.39 4.49 2.26
CA LEU A 20 11.55 4.56 1.38
C LEU A 20 12.86 4.31 2.16
N MET A 21 12.90 4.69 3.44
CA MET A 21 14.02 4.41 4.34
C MET A 21 13.93 3.05 5.05
N HIS A 22 12.94 2.21 4.74
CA HIS A 22 12.66 0.93 5.41
C HIS A 22 12.50 1.00 6.93
N TYR A 23 12.03 2.14 7.44
CA TYR A 23 11.83 2.29 8.88
C TYR A 23 10.57 1.52 9.34
N PRO A 24 10.62 0.77 10.46
CA PRO A 24 9.57 -0.18 10.86
C PRO A 24 8.22 0.46 11.23
N PHE A 25 8.11 1.79 11.23
CA PHE A 25 6.90 2.53 11.61
C PHE A 25 6.11 3.12 10.44
N SER A 26 6.51 2.87 9.18
CA SER A 26 5.78 3.42 8.03
C SER A 26 4.31 2.98 7.99
N GLY A 27 4.02 1.72 8.32
CA GLY A 27 2.66 1.18 8.35
C GLY A 27 1.77 1.82 9.43
N PRO A 28 2.18 1.81 10.72
CA PRO A 28 1.44 2.50 11.77
C PRO A 28 1.22 4.00 11.50
N LEU A 29 2.20 4.69 10.90
CA LEU A 29 2.09 6.12 10.60
C LEU A 29 1.02 6.44 9.55
N ILE A 30 0.98 5.69 8.43
CA ILE A 30 -0.06 5.91 7.40
C ILE A 30 -1.44 5.61 7.96
N LEU A 31 -1.57 4.55 8.76
CA LEU A 31 -2.83 4.18 9.42
C LEU A 31 -3.32 5.29 10.35
N LEU A 32 -2.44 5.80 11.23
CA LEU A 32 -2.78 6.90 12.12
C LEU A 32 -3.20 8.15 11.33
N GLY A 33 -2.46 8.49 10.28
CA GLY A 33 -2.79 9.60 9.40
C GLY A 33 -4.19 9.47 8.77
N VAL A 34 -4.53 8.28 8.25
CA VAL A 34 -5.86 8.01 7.68
C VAL A 34 -6.96 8.05 8.74
N ILE A 35 -6.72 7.56 9.97
CA ILE A 35 -7.67 7.65 11.09
C ILE A 35 -7.94 9.11 11.45
N LEU A 36 -6.92 9.97 11.53
CA LEU A 36 -7.12 11.40 11.80
C LEU A 36 -7.90 12.09 10.67
N LEU A 37 -7.64 11.70 9.42
CA LEU A 37 -8.37 12.19 8.25
C LEU A 37 -9.85 11.73 8.28
N LEU A 38 -10.11 10.51 8.75
CA LEU A 38 -11.46 9.98 8.97
C LEU A 38 -12.21 10.81 10.01
N ILE A 39 -11.60 11.03 11.18
CA ILE A 39 -12.20 11.85 12.26
C ILE A 39 -12.51 13.26 11.75
N TYR A 40 -11.57 13.89 11.03
CA TYR A 40 -11.78 15.19 10.42
C TYR A 40 -12.98 15.19 9.47
N THR A 41 -13.07 14.18 8.59
CA THR A 41 -14.12 14.07 7.58
C THR A 41 -15.48 13.84 8.20
N ILE A 42 -15.59 13.00 9.24
CA ILE A 42 -16.85 12.77 9.97
C ILE A 42 -17.33 14.08 10.62
N ILE A 43 -16.45 14.80 11.33
CA ILE A 43 -16.80 16.08 11.95
C ILE A 43 -17.23 17.10 10.89
N PHE A 44 -16.51 17.15 9.76
CA PHE A 44 -16.85 18.06 8.67
C PHE A 44 -18.22 17.73 8.07
N LEU A 45 -18.49 16.46 7.79
CA LEU A 45 -19.77 15.99 7.25
C LEU A 45 -20.93 16.31 8.18
N ALA A 46 -20.81 15.98 9.47
CA ALA A 46 -21.86 16.23 10.47
C ALA A 46 -22.27 17.71 10.53
N ASN A 47 -21.29 18.62 10.41
CA ASN A 47 -21.52 20.05 10.50
C ASN A 47 -21.97 20.70 9.18
N ASN A 48 -21.62 20.14 8.02
CA ASN A 48 -21.77 20.85 6.74
C ASN A 48 -22.65 20.14 5.70
N VAL A 49 -23.10 18.90 5.94
CA VAL A 49 -23.82 18.13 4.90
C VAL A 49 -25.13 18.77 4.45
N LYS A 50 -25.83 19.47 5.36
CA LYS A 50 -27.10 20.15 5.06
C LYS A 50 -26.92 21.44 4.26
N GLU A 51 -25.82 22.16 4.51
CA GLU A 51 -25.57 23.48 3.92
C GLU A 51 -24.75 23.38 2.63
N ASN A 52 -23.76 22.47 2.59
CA ASN A 52 -22.84 22.33 1.48
C ASN A 52 -22.47 20.85 1.24
N LEU A 53 -23.39 20.15 0.59
CA LEU A 53 -23.21 18.75 0.20
C LEU A 53 -22.01 18.54 -0.74
N ALA A 54 -21.70 19.50 -1.61
CA ALA A 54 -20.60 19.40 -2.55
C ALA A 54 -19.23 19.41 -1.85
N GLU A 55 -18.99 20.35 -0.94
CA GLU A 55 -17.74 20.38 -0.16
C GLU A 55 -17.65 19.16 0.78
N SER A 56 -18.78 18.70 1.30
CA SER A 56 -18.89 17.47 2.08
C SER A 56 -18.43 16.24 1.30
N LEU A 57 -18.93 16.05 0.07
CA LEU A 57 -18.51 14.95 -0.81
C LEU A 57 -17.07 15.09 -1.32
N PHE A 58 -16.56 16.32 -1.46
CA PHE A 58 -15.15 16.56 -1.78
C PHE A 58 -14.23 15.97 -0.70
N HIS A 59 -14.50 16.26 0.57
CA HIS A 59 -13.72 15.71 1.69
C HIS A 59 -13.91 14.20 1.85
N LEU A 60 -15.12 13.68 1.62
CA LEU A 60 -15.37 12.24 1.62
C LEU A 60 -14.57 11.52 0.53
N ASN A 61 -14.50 12.09 -0.69
CA ASN A 61 -13.69 11.53 -1.77
C ASN A 61 -12.21 11.49 -1.40
N ILE A 62 -11.67 12.59 -0.84
CA ILE A 62 -10.29 12.61 -0.35
C ILE A 62 -10.04 11.45 0.64
N LEU A 63 -10.92 11.26 1.62
CA LEU A 63 -10.78 10.20 2.61
C LEU A 63 -10.82 8.81 1.96
N ILE A 64 -11.82 8.51 1.14
CA ILE A 64 -12.00 7.16 0.59
C ILE A 64 -10.87 6.81 -0.38
N TRP A 65 -10.43 7.76 -1.22
CA TRP A 65 -9.28 7.54 -2.10
C TRP A 65 -7.96 7.39 -1.33
N THR A 66 -7.79 8.12 -0.23
CA THR A 66 -6.62 7.94 0.65
C THR A 66 -6.66 6.60 1.39
N ALA A 67 -7.85 6.17 1.84
CA ALA A 67 -8.04 4.85 2.43
C ALA A 67 -7.76 3.74 1.40
N TYR A 68 -8.26 3.88 0.16
CA TYR A 68 -7.92 2.97 -0.93
C TYR A 68 -6.40 2.89 -1.13
N PHE A 69 -5.74 4.04 -1.23
CA PHE A 69 -4.28 4.10 -1.35
C PHE A 69 -3.58 3.36 -0.21
N MET A 70 -4.00 3.57 1.03
CA MET A 70 -3.45 2.87 2.20
C MET A 70 -3.63 1.35 2.09
N PHE A 71 -4.83 0.87 1.76
CA PHE A 71 -5.11 -0.56 1.59
C PHE A 71 -4.24 -1.17 0.48
N ARG A 72 -4.10 -0.46 -0.65
CA ARG A 72 -3.26 -0.88 -1.77
C ARG A 72 -1.78 -0.94 -1.36
N PHE A 73 -1.31 0.09 -0.67
CA PHE A 73 0.08 0.25 -0.23
C PHE A 73 0.49 -0.76 0.84
N MET A 74 -0.42 -1.12 1.74
CA MET A 74 -0.21 -2.14 2.78
C MET A 74 -0.50 -3.57 2.30
N TYR A 75 -0.92 -3.74 1.04
CA TYR A 75 -1.33 -5.03 0.46
C TYR A 75 -2.43 -5.73 1.28
N TRP A 76 -3.35 -4.94 1.83
CA TRP A 76 -4.44 -5.47 2.63
C TRP A 76 -5.54 -6.09 1.76
N PRO A 77 -6.25 -7.11 2.27
CA PRO A 77 -7.44 -7.61 1.61
C PRO A 77 -8.47 -6.47 1.49
N PHE A 78 -9.44 -6.63 0.59
CA PHE A 78 -10.50 -5.65 0.32
C PHE A 78 -10.06 -4.35 -0.37
N ALA A 79 -8.79 -4.17 -0.75
CA ALA A 79 -8.36 -2.99 -1.52
C ALA A 79 -9.25 -2.74 -2.75
N GLN A 80 -9.67 -3.79 -3.45
CA GLN A 80 -10.58 -3.69 -4.60
C GLN A 80 -12.02 -3.29 -4.23
N ALA A 81 -12.51 -3.73 -3.08
CA ALA A 81 -13.82 -3.29 -2.59
C ALA A 81 -13.80 -1.79 -2.22
N VAL A 82 -12.74 -1.34 -1.54
CA VAL A 82 -12.54 0.09 -1.23
C VAL A 82 -12.39 0.91 -2.51
N PHE A 83 -11.71 0.40 -3.54
CA PHE A 83 -11.62 1.03 -4.86
C PHE A 83 -12.99 1.22 -5.50
N ALA A 84 -13.83 0.18 -5.51
CA ALA A 84 -15.18 0.26 -6.07
C ALA A 84 -16.01 1.34 -5.36
N VAL A 85 -15.96 1.41 -4.03
CA VAL A 85 -16.61 2.46 -3.25
C VAL A 85 -16.06 3.84 -3.63
N ALA A 86 -14.74 3.98 -3.75
CA ALA A 86 -14.09 5.24 -4.15
C ALA A 86 -14.57 5.74 -5.52
N VAL A 87 -14.70 4.85 -6.49
CA VAL A 87 -15.23 5.15 -7.84
C VAL A 87 -16.70 5.56 -7.77
N CYS A 88 -17.55 4.84 -7.02
CA CYS A 88 -18.95 5.21 -6.84
C CYS A 88 -19.10 6.60 -6.21
N THR A 89 -18.33 6.92 -5.16
CA THR A 89 -18.37 8.24 -4.52
C THR A 89 -17.81 9.35 -5.41
N ALA A 90 -16.85 9.04 -6.27
CA ALA A 90 -16.32 9.95 -7.27
C ALA A 90 -17.36 10.30 -8.33
N LEU A 91 -18.07 9.29 -8.86
CA LEU A 91 -19.14 9.51 -9.84
C LEU A 91 -20.27 10.36 -9.24
N ALA A 92 -20.71 10.05 -8.01
CA ALA A 92 -21.71 10.84 -7.31
C ALA A 92 -21.27 12.31 -7.14
N TYR A 93 -20.00 12.53 -6.81
CA TYR A 93 -19.44 13.88 -6.68
C TYR A 93 -19.39 14.63 -8.01
N ILE A 94 -18.96 13.98 -9.10
CA ILE A 94 -18.93 14.58 -10.44
C ILE A 94 -20.36 14.96 -10.90
N ILE A 95 -21.34 14.08 -10.67
CA ILE A 95 -22.75 14.37 -10.97
C ILE A 95 -23.20 15.61 -10.19
N LEU A 96 -22.89 15.69 -8.89
CA LEU A 96 -23.28 16.82 -8.05
C LEU A 96 -22.64 18.15 -8.51
N LEU A 97 -21.36 18.14 -8.88
CA LEU A 97 -20.69 19.33 -9.43
C LEU A 97 -21.39 19.81 -10.70
N ARG A 98 -21.80 18.87 -11.57
CA ARG A 98 -22.51 19.18 -12.80
C ARG A 98 -23.91 19.72 -12.54
N THR A 99 -24.69 19.09 -11.65
CA THR A 99 -26.06 19.55 -11.33
C THR A 99 -26.07 20.92 -10.69
N ASN A 100 -25.09 21.21 -9.82
CA ASN A 100 -24.97 22.48 -9.13
C ASN A 100 -24.25 23.55 -9.96
N LYS A 101 -23.84 23.24 -11.19
CA LYS A 101 -23.06 24.13 -12.08
C LYS A 101 -21.86 24.76 -11.36
N THR A 102 -21.20 24.00 -10.50
CA THR A 102 -20.08 24.48 -9.70
C THR A 102 -18.89 24.77 -10.61
N THR A 103 -18.26 25.94 -10.45
CA THR A 103 -17.04 26.29 -11.18
C THR A 103 -15.87 25.43 -10.70
N ILE A 104 -15.21 24.75 -11.63
CA ILE A 104 -14.04 23.91 -11.34
C ILE A 104 -12.87 24.80 -10.89
N SER A 105 -12.51 24.68 -9.62
CA SER A 105 -11.34 25.34 -9.03
C SER A 105 -10.11 24.43 -9.00
N VAL A 106 -8.93 25.00 -8.71
CA VAL A 106 -7.66 24.25 -8.59
C VAL A 106 -7.76 23.05 -7.64
N ARG A 107 -8.54 23.16 -6.55
CA ARG A 107 -8.74 22.06 -5.58
C ARG A 107 -9.38 20.83 -6.22
N HIS A 108 -10.32 21.04 -7.14
CA HIS A 108 -10.97 19.95 -7.88
C HIS A 108 -10.00 19.29 -8.86
N ILE A 109 -9.19 20.10 -9.56
CA ILE A 109 -8.17 19.60 -10.48
C ILE A 109 -7.18 18.71 -9.73
N LEU A 110 -6.68 19.16 -8.57
CA LEU A 110 -5.77 18.36 -7.73
C LEU A 110 -6.41 17.04 -7.29
N LEU A 111 -7.68 17.05 -6.88
CA LEU A 111 -8.40 15.82 -6.51
C LEU A 111 -8.53 14.88 -7.72
N PHE A 112 -8.93 15.37 -8.89
CA PHE A 112 -9.06 14.53 -10.09
C PHE A 112 -7.72 13.97 -10.57
N THR A 113 -6.64 14.75 -10.49
CA THR A 113 -5.28 14.27 -10.77
C THR A 113 -4.88 13.17 -9.78
N TYR A 114 -5.13 13.37 -8.49
CA TYR A 114 -4.87 12.36 -7.46
C TYR A 114 -5.65 11.06 -7.70
N MET A 115 -6.95 11.17 -8.00
CA MET A 115 -7.78 10.01 -8.33
C MET A 115 -7.28 9.29 -9.59
N SER A 116 -6.91 10.04 -10.63
CA SER A 116 -6.39 9.47 -11.87
C SER A 116 -5.10 8.68 -11.61
N ALA A 117 -4.18 9.22 -10.80
CA ALA A 117 -2.97 8.51 -10.39
C ALA A 117 -3.29 7.21 -9.63
N LEU A 118 -4.30 7.22 -8.75
CA LEU A 118 -4.71 6.03 -8.01
C LEU A 118 -5.46 4.99 -8.86
N ILE A 119 -6.18 5.43 -9.90
CA ILE A 119 -6.74 4.52 -10.90
C ILE A 119 -5.61 3.82 -11.67
N VAL A 120 -4.58 4.55 -12.10
CA VAL A 120 -3.41 3.92 -12.75
C VAL A 120 -2.73 2.93 -11.79
N LEU A 121 -2.61 3.29 -10.51
CA LEU A 121 -2.06 2.41 -9.47
C LEU A 121 -2.92 1.13 -9.26
N SER A 122 -4.24 1.19 -9.46
CA SER A 122 -5.13 0.05 -9.27
C SER A 122 -4.88 -1.07 -10.27
N TYR A 123 -4.52 -0.71 -11.51
CA TYR A 123 -4.14 -1.64 -12.56
C TYR A 123 -2.68 -2.07 -12.50
N THR A 124 -1.86 -1.44 -11.65
CA THR A 124 -0.46 -1.82 -11.50
C THR A 124 -0.39 -3.10 -10.66
N PRO A 125 0.25 -4.18 -11.14
CA PRO A 125 0.37 -5.43 -10.39
C PRO A 125 1.10 -5.25 -9.05
N SER A 126 0.63 -5.97 -8.02
CA SER A 126 1.17 -5.84 -6.64
C SER A 126 2.67 -6.15 -6.58
N TYR A 127 3.15 -7.14 -7.34
CA TYR A 127 4.57 -7.50 -7.37
C TYR A 127 5.45 -6.34 -7.82
N ARG A 128 5.01 -5.51 -8.79
CA ARG A 128 5.78 -4.35 -9.27
C ARG A 128 5.90 -3.25 -8.21
N ILE A 129 4.78 -2.94 -7.55
CA ILE A 129 4.75 -1.98 -6.45
C ILE A 129 5.64 -2.47 -5.31
N TYR A 130 5.53 -3.76 -4.98
CA TYR A 130 6.32 -4.37 -3.91
C TYR A 130 7.81 -4.35 -4.21
N TYR A 131 8.20 -4.73 -5.43
CA TYR A 131 9.58 -4.66 -5.87
C TYR A 131 10.13 -3.23 -5.80
N PHE A 132 9.39 -2.25 -6.32
CA PHE A 132 9.83 -0.84 -6.32
C PHE A 132 10.16 -0.33 -4.91
N PHE A 133 9.28 -0.58 -3.93
CA PHE A 133 9.50 -0.08 -2.57
C PHE A 133 10.48 -0.94 -1.75
N ASN A 134 10.52 -2.26 -1.96
CA ASN A 134 11.23 -3.16 -1.05
C ASN A 134 12.54 -3.72 -1.61
N LEU A 135 12.67 -3.86 -2.94
CA LEU A 135 13.74 -4.62 -3.59
C LEU A 135 14.42 -3.87 -4.75
N ASN A 136 14.03 -2.63 -5.04
CA ASN A 136 14.62 -1.84 -6.12
C ASN A 136 16.14 -1.71 -5.92
N THR A 137 16.92 -2.12 -6.92
CA THR A 137 18.39 -2.16 -6.82
C THR A 137 19.01 -0.79 -6.62
N VAL A 138 18.43 0.28 -7.17
CA VAL A 138 18.96 1.64 -7.03
C VAL A 138 18.77 2.17 -5.61
N LEU A 139 17.65 1.83 -4.96
CA LEU A 139 17.33 2.29 -3.62
C LEU A 139 17.89 1.37 -2.53
N ASN A 140 18.01 0.07 -2.82
CA ASN A 140 18.15 -1.00 -1.81
C ASN A 140 19.31 -1.96 -2.08
N GLU A 141 20.32 -1.57 -2.85
CA GLU A 141 21.43 -2.47 -3.24
C GLU A 141 22.03 -3.23 -2.04
N ASN A 142 22.37 -2.50 -0.97
CA ASN A 142 23.00 -3.06 0.21
C ASN A 142 22.05 -3.93 1.05
N THR A 143 20.78 -3.54 1.16
CA THR A 143 19.80 -4.25 1.99
C THR A 143 19.28 -5.50 1.29
N ASN A 144 19.24 -5.52 -0.04
CA ASN A 144 18.78 -6.66 -0.84
C ASN A 144 19.56 -7.95 -0.60
N GLN A 145 20.81 -7.87 -0.18
CA GLN A 145 21.66 -9.03 0.11
C GLN A 145 21.21 -9.81 1.35
N TYR A 146 20.58 -9.13 2.31
CA TYR A 146 20.19 -9.71 3.60
C TYR A 146 18.66 -9.73 3.80
N ASN A 147 17.89 -9.08 2.93
CA ASN A 147 16.45 -8.94 3.08
C ASN A 147 15.66 -10.17 2.56
N TYR A 148 15.89 -11.32 3.20
CA TYR A 148 15.23 -12.58 2.85
C TYR A 148 13.70 -12.51 2.96
N ARG A 149 13.18 -11.75 3.93
CA ARG A 149 11.73 -11.51 4.09
C ARG A 149 11.12 -10.83 2.88
N ALA A 150 11.77 -9.81 2.34
CA ALA A 150 11.25 -9.12 1.18
C ALA A 150 11.31 -9.98 -0.09
N TRP A 151 12.41 -10.70 -0.31
CA TRP A 151 12.52 -11.62 -1.45
C TRP A 151 11.49 -12.74 -1.40
N ASP A 152 11.29 -13.35 -0.22
CA ASP A 152 10.31 -14.42 -0.05
C ASP A 152 8.88 -13.90 -0.28
N LYS A 153 8.49 -12.76 0.31
CA LYS A 153 7.18 -12.15 0.06
C LYS A 153 6.99 -11.70 -1.39
N TYR A 154 8.06 -11.24 -2.05
CA TYR A 154 8.02 -10.90 -3.47
C TYR A 154 7.79 -12.14 -4.34
N SER A 155 8.40 -13.28 -3.99
CA SER A 155 8.15 -14.56 -4.69
C SER A 155 6.69 -14.96 -4.62
N TRP A 156 6.02 -14.75 -3.48
CA TRP A 156 4.58 -14.99 -3.35
C TRP A 156 3.76 -14.07 -4.27
N PHE A 157 4.09 -12.78 -4.36
CA PHE A 157 3.40 -11.87 -5.26
C PHE A 157 3.57 -12.25 -6.74
N LEU A 158 4.72 -12.78 -7.13
CA LEU A 158 4.99 -13.29 -8.48
C LEU A 158 4.19 -14.58 -8.74
N TYR A 159 4.16 -15.50 -7.77
CA TYR A 159 3.40 -16.74 -7.84
C TYR A 159 1.90 -16.48 -8.05
N VAL A 160 1.31 -15.59 -7.24
CA VAL A 160 -0.11 -15.19 -7.38
C VAL A 160 -0.39 -14.51 -8.73
N ALA A 161 0.63 -13.94 -9.36
CA ALA A 161 0.54 -13.35 -10.70
C ALA A 161 0.89 -14.33 -11.83
N GLU A 162 0.91 -15.64 -11.53
CA GLU A 162 1.20 -16.73 -12.48
C GLU A 162 2.60 -16.64 -13.12
N GLN A 163 3.54 -15.93 -12.48
CA GLN A 163 4.94 -15.81 -12.91
C GLN A 163 5.80 -16.87 -12.19
N LYS A 164 5.56 -18.15 -12.49
CA LYS A 164 6.11 -19.28 -11.72
C LYS A 164 7.65 -19.30 -11.70
N GLN A 165 8.29 -19.09 -12.84
CA GLN A 165 9.75 -19.15 -12.92
C GLN A 165 10.39 -17.98 -12.16
N GLU A 166 9.88 -16.77 -12.34
CA GLU A 166 10.34 -15.59 -11.62
C GLU A 166 10.11 -15.72 -10.12
N ALA A 167 9.02 -16.37 -9.70
CA ALA A 167 8.76 -16.68 -8.30
C ALA A 167 9.82 -17.63 -7.74
N LEU A 168 10.20 -18.69 -8.45
CA LEU A 168 11.29 -19.59 -8.06
C LEU A 168 12.63 -18.84 -7.97
N ASP A 169 12.94 -18.00 -8.94
CA ASP A 169 14.18 -17.21 -8.95
C ASP A 169 14.21 -16.22 -7.77
N ALA A 170 13.10 -15.56 -7.46
CA ALA A 170 12.96 -14.68 -6.31
C ALA A 170 13.07 -15.44 -4.97
N ASN A 171 12.49 -16.63 -4.87
CA ASN A 171 12.59 -17.48 -3.70
C ASN A 171 14.03 -18.00 -3.50
N GLN A 172 14.74 -18.32 -4.59
CA GLN A 172 16.17 -18.64 -4.53
C GLN A 172 17.01 -17.46 -4.00
N LYS A 173 16.68 -16.22 -4.40
CA LYS A 173 17.31 -15.03 -3.82
C LYS A 173 17.01 -14.87 -2.33
N ALA A 174 15.80 -15.24 -1.88
CA ALA A 174 15.46 -15.28 -0.46
C ALA A 174 16.33 -16.29 0.30
N ARG A 175 16.53 -17.49 -0.27
CA ARG A 175 17.42 -18.52 0.29
C ARG A 175 18.86 -18.02 0.43
N HIS A 176 19.40 -17.44 -0.62
CA HIS A 176 20.74 -16.86 -0.58
C HIS A 176 20.84 -15.76 0.49
N ALA A 177 19.83 -14.88 0.57
CA ALA A 177 19.84 -13.79 1.55
C ALA A 177 19.78 -14.27 3.01
N VAL A 178 19.03 -15.34 3.30
CA VAL A 178 19.00 -15.91 4.66
C VAL A 178 20.31 -16.63 5.00
N GLU A 179 20.92 -17.30 4.02
CA GLU A 179 22.24 -17.93 4.18
C GLU A 179 23.33 -16.89 4.45
N GLU A 180 23.35 -15.77 3.73
CA GLU A 180 24.29 -14.67 3.99
C GLU A 180 24.04 -14.00 5.36
N SER A 181 22.77 -13.87 5.78
CA SER A 181 22.43 -13.39 7.12
C SER A 181 23.00 -14.30 8.21
N LEU A 182 22.82 -15.62 8.08
CA LEU A 182 23.33 -16.61 9.03
C LEU A 182 24.85 -16.76 9.00
N LYS A 183 25.51 -16.50 7.86
CA LYS A 183 26.98 -16.41 7.81
C LYS A 183 27.49 -15.21 8.60
N SER A 184 26.77 -14.09 8.55
CA SER A 184 27.15 -12.85 9.23
C SER A 184 26.85 -12.90 10.72
N ASP A 185 25.69 -13.48 11.09
CA ASP A 185 25.28 -13.73 12.46
C ASP A 185 24.64 -15.14 12.56
N PRO A 186 25.42 -16.17 12.90
CA PRO A 186 24.92 -17.54 13.05
C PRO A 186 23.88 -17.71 14.17
N SER A 187 23.75 -16.72 15.05
CA SER A 187 22.84 -16.75 16.19
C SER A 187 21.53 -16.00 15.92
N ASP A 188 21.33 -15.44 14.72
CA ASP A 188 20.10 -14.74 14.33
C ASP A 188 18.90 -15.71 14.46
N PRO A 189 18.06 -15.54 15.51
CA PRO A 189 16.96 -16.45 15.76
C PRO A 189 15.87 -16.31 14.69
N GLU A 190 15.74 -15.12 14.09
CA GLU A 190 14.75 -14.84 13.07
C GLU A 190 15.11 -15.53 11.76
N ALA A 191 16.36 -15.38 11.31
CA ALA A 191 16.84 -16.03 10.10
C ALA A 191 16.75 -17.55 10.21
N THR A 192 17.13 -18.11 11.37
CA THR A 192 17.05 -19.56 11.64
C THR A 192 15.61 -20.08 11.55
N LEU A 193 14.64 -19.33 12.09
CA LEU A 193 13.23 -19.68 12.00
C LEU A 193 12.69 -19.59 10.56
N PHE A 194 13.24 -18.70 9.73
CA PHE A 194 12.76 -18.47 8.37
C PHE A 194 13.20 -19.51 7.34
N VAL A 195 14.35 -20.16 7.54
CA VAL A 195 14.89 -21.19 6.61
C VAL A 195 13.87 -22.26 6.21
N PRO A 196 13.19 -22.96 7.15
CA PRO A 196 12.22 -24.00 6.77
C PRO A 196 11.02 -23.44 6.01
N TYR A 197 10.60 -22.19 6.27
CA TYR A 197 9.51 -21.54 5.55
C TYR A 197 9.88 -21.27 4.09
N ILE A 198 11.07 -20.72 3.84
CA ILE A 198 11.52 -20.44 2.47
C ILE A 198 11.56 -21.74 1.65
N MET A 199 12.03 -22.84 2.23
CA MET A 199 12.07 -24.16 1.58
C MET A 199 10.66 -24.71 1.32
N GLN A 200 9.75 -24.59 2.30
CA GLN A 200 8.35 -24.96 2.11
C GLN A 200 7.68 -24.14 1.00
N HIS A 201 7.99 -22.84 0.93
CA HIS A 201 7.51 -21.97 -0.13
C HIS A 201 8.05 -22.37 -1.50
N THR A 202 9.32 -22.77 -1.61
CA THR A 202 9.87 -23.34 -2.86
C THR A 202 9.02 -24.52 -3.33
N TYR A 203 8.75 -25.46 -2.43
CA TYR A 203 7.92 -26.64 -2.72
C TYR A 203 6.51 -26.23 -3.15
N ASN A 204 5.88 -25.29 -2.43
CA ASN A 204 4.53 -24.85 -2.75
C ASN A 204 4.44 -24.14 -4.12
N ILE A 205 5.48 -23.43 -4.55
CA ILE A 205 5.57 -22.85 -5.90
C ILE A 205 5.64 -23.98 -6.94
N GLN A 206 6.49 -24.99 -6.72
CA GLN A 206 6.69 -26.09 -7.64
C GLN A 206 5.41 -26.91 -7.86
N GLU A 207 4.72 -27.22 -6.77
CA GLU A 207 3.48 -27.99 -6.71
C GLU A 207 2.21 -27.16 -6.97
N GLU A 208 2.33 -25.87 -7.21
CA GLU A 208 1.21 -24.96 -7.52
C GLU A 208 0.10 -24.96 -6.46
N ASN A 209 0.49 -25.03 -5.18
CA ASN A 209 -0.44 -25.08 -4.06
C ASN A 209 -0.28 -23.92 -3.05
N TRP A 210 0.46 -22.86 -3.40
CA TRP A 210 0.74 -21.74 -2.50
C TRP A 210 -0.42 -20.72 -2.39
N THR A 211 -1.48 -21.08 -1.67
CA THR A 211 -2.70 -20.24 -1.58
C THR A 211 -2.55 -19.01 -0.69
N ASN A 212 -1.82 -19.12 0.43
CA ASN A 212 -1.67 -18.05 1.40
C ASN A 212 -0.20 -17.87 1.78
N TYR A 213 0.21 -16.61 1.94
CA TYR A 213 1.52 -16.28 2.44
C TYR A 213 1.58 -16.45 3.97
N THR A 214 2.45 -17.34 4.43
CA THR A 214 2.67 -17.62 5.86
C THR A 214 4.08 -17.21 6.25
N GLN A 215 4.24 -16.56 7.39
CA GLN A 215 5.54 -16.26 8.01
C GLN A 215 5.55 -16.83 9.44
N PRO A 216 6.71 -17.17 10.00
CA PRO A 216 6.85 -17.56 11.40
C PRO A 216 6.29 -16.52 12.38
#